data_AF-K1SUC6-F1
#
_entry.id   AF-K1SUC6-F1
#
_cell.length_a   1.000
_cell.length_b   1.000
_cell.length_c   1.000
_cell.angle_alpha   90.00
_cell.angle_beta   90.00
_cell.angle_gamma   90.00
#
_symmetry.space_group_name_H-M   'P 1'
#
loop_
_entity.id
_entity.type
_entity.pdbx_description
1 polymer ?
#
loop_
_entity_poly.entity_id
_entity_poly.type
_entity_poly.pdbx_seq_one_letter_code
_entity_poly.pdbx_strand_id
1 'polypeptide(L)'
;MYPKLVNSGKLFATLTEHRYYSIGSWERIELTKQFFSGIKTIFLDRDGTLNVKPPRAHYIESAEAFVWIDGAKEALRMLKEAGCRLILITNQPGIARGNLTEETLAEIHHKMQADLAKIGAAIDAIYYCPHNWEEGCECRKPKPGMLFQAQRDFSLNLRECIMIGDD
;
A
#
# COMPACT_ATOMS: atom_id res chain seq x y z
N MET A 1 -3.93 -7.89 39.47
CA MET A 1 -5.18 -7.21 39.02
C MET A 1 -5.64 -7.72 37.66
N TYR A 2 -4.84 -7.57 36.60
CA TYR A 2 -5.21 -7.95 35.23
C TYR A 2 -5.66 -9.41 35.04
N PRO A 3 -5.00 -10.46 35.61
CA PRO A 3 -5.45 -11.84 35.44
C PRO A 3 -6.86 -12.11 35.97
N LYS A 4 -7.26 -11.47 37.08
CA LYS A 4 -8.62 -11.59 37.64
C LYS A 4 -9.67 -10.94 36.73
N LEU A 5 -9.32 -9.86 36.04
CA LEU A 5 -10.20 -9.16 35.11
C LEU A 5 -10.37 -9.93 33.80
N VAL A 6 -9.30 -10.55 33.29
CA VAL A 6 -9.37 -11.45 32.11
C VAL A 6 -10.25 -12.66 32.42
N ASN A 7 -9.99 -13.34 33.54
CA ASN A 7 -10.76 -14.54 33.92
C ASN A 7 -12.25 -14.27 34.21
N SER A 8 -12.61 -13.03 34.51
CA SER A 8 -14.01 -12.63 34.73
C SER A 8 -14.67 -12.00 33.50
N GLY A 9 -14.00 -12.00 32.33
CA GLY A 9 -14.53 -11.40 31.10
C GLY A 9 -14.71 -9.88 31.18
N LYS A 10 -14.03 -9.22 32.12
CA LYS A 10 -14.10 -7.77 32.36
C LYS A 10 -12.97 -6.98 31.71
N LEU A 11 -12.00 -7.68 31.14
CA LEU A 11 -10.89 -7.11 30.39
C LEU A 11 -10.64 -7.96 29.16
N PHE A 12 -10.67 -7.31 28.01
CA PHE A 12 -10.31 -7.91 26.72
C PHE A 12 -9.10 -7.16 26.18
N ALA A 13 -8.20 -7.90 25.55
CA ALA A 13 -7.09 -7.35 24.81
C ALA A 13 -7.04 -8.04 23.45
N THR A 14 -6.72 -7.27 22.42
CA THR A 14 -6.31 -7.81 21.13
C THR A 14 -4.88 -7.39 20.90
N LEU A 15 -4.07 -8.29 20.35
CA LEU A 15 -2.82 -7.89 19.73
C LEU A 15 -3.16 -7.03 18.53
N THR A 16 -2.38 -5.97 18.35
CA THR A 16 -2.54 -5.08 17.22
C THR A 16 -1.20 -4.66 16.67
N GLU A 17 -1.13 -4.63 15.34
CA GLU A 17 0.01 -4.16 14.56
C GLU A 17 -0.05 -2.63 14.35
N HIS A 18 -1.18 -2.00 14.68
CA HIS A 18 -1.31 -0.54 14.59
C HIS A 18 -0.59 0.13 15.75
N ARG A 19 -0.01 1.31 15.49
CA ARG A 19 0.60 2.12 16.54
C ARG A 19 -0.47 2.45 17.60
N TYR A 20 -0.09 2.40 18.87
CA TYR A 20 -0.99 2.77 19.96
C TYR A 20 -1.11 4.30 20.00
N TYR A 21 -2.29 4.81 19.64
CA TYR A 21 -2.62 6.23 19.74
C TYR A 21 -3.34 6.47 21.06
N SER A 22 -2.79 7.34 21.89
CA SER A 22 -3.40 7.72 23.17
C SER A 22 -3.31 9.21 23.38
N ILE A 23 -4.29 9.77 24.08
CA ILE A 23 -4.26 11.17 24.52
C ILE A 23 -3.55 11.33 25.87
N GLY A 24 -2.68 10.38 26.24
CA GLY A 24 -2.03 10.33 27.55
C GLY A 24 -0.84 11.28 27.72
N SER A 25 -0.39 11.95 26.65
CA SER A 25 0.62 13.02 26.70
C SER A 25 0.39 14.03 25.58
N TRP A 26 0.86 15.26 25.76
CA TRP A 26 0.73 16.35 24.78
C TRP A 26 1.36 15.98 23.42
N GLU A 27 2.51 15.32 23.42
CA GLU A 27 3.18 14.84 22.20
C GLU A 27 2.30 13.86 21.40
N ARG A 28 1.52 13.02 22.08
CA ARG A 28 0.67 12.03 21.42
C ARG A 28 -0.65 12.60 20.90
N ILE A 29 -1.03 13.81 21.32
CA ILE A 29 -2.23 14.48 20.80
C ILE A 29 -2.08 14.72 19.30
N GLU A 30 -0.91 15.13 18.83
CA GLU A 30 -0.71 15.43 17.42
C GLU A 30 -0.77 14.16 16.55
N LEU A 31 -0.14 13.07 17.00
CA LEU A 31 -0.25 11.76 16.33
C LEU A 31 -1.69 11.26 16.28
N THR A 32 -2.45 11.46 17.37
CA THR A 32 -3.87 11.09 17.43
C THR A 32 -4.71 11.93 16.48
N LYS A 33 -4.46 13.25 16.40
CA LYS A 33 -5.12 14.13 15.42
C LYS A 33 -4.83 13.72 13.99
N GLN A 34 -3.58 13.38 13.67
CA GLN A 34 -3.20 12.90 12.34
C GLN A 34 -3.93 11.60 11.98
N PHE A 35 -4.02 10.65 12.91
CA PHE A 35 -4.78 9.41 12.70
C PHE A 35 -6.26 9.67 12.36
N PHE A 36 -6.88 10.67 12.98
CA PHE A 36 -8.26 11.08 12.71
C PHE A 36 -8.40 12.20 11.68
N SER A 37 -7.33 12.61 10.98
CA SER A 37 -7.32 13.77 10.08
C SER A 37 -8.10 13.58 8.77
N GLY A 38 -8.68 12.40 8.53
CA GLY A 38 -9.67 12.16 7.48
C GLY A 38 -9.13 12.15 6.04
N ILE A 39 -7.80 12.11 5.84
CA ILE A 39 -7.22 11.97 4.49
C ILE A 39 -7.57 10.57 3.97
N LYS A 40 -8.52 10.52 3.04
CA LYS A 40 -8.93 9.30 2.35
C LYS A 40 -7.73 8.71 1.64
N THR A 41 -7.31 7.53 2.08
CA THR A 41 -6.19 6.81 1.47
C THR A 41 -6.73 5.67 0.62
N ILE A 42 -6.27 5.62 -0.62
CA ILE A 42 -6.63 4.60 -1.60
C ILE A 42 -5.37 3.79 -1.89
N PHE A 43 -5.45 2.51 -1.57
CA PHE A 43 -4.49 1.50 -1.95
C PHE A 43 -4.80 1.02 -3.36
N LEU A 44 -3.78 0.91 -4.20
CA LEU A 44 -3.89 0.53 -5.59
C LEU A 44 -2.98 -0.65 -5.85
N ASP A 45 -3.45 -1.68 -6.53
CA ASP A 45 -2.54 -2.62 -7.19
C ASP A 45 -1.98 -2.01 -8.48
N ARG A 46 -0.93 -2.64 -9.04
CA ARG A 46 -0.24 -2.19 -10.25
C ARG A 46 -0.69 -3.00 -11.48
N ASP A 47 -0.32 -4.27 -11.54
CA ASP A 47 -0.41 -5.11 -12.73
C ASP A 47 -1.81 -5.69 -12.93
N GLY A 48 -2.57 -5.12 -13.88
CA GLY A 48 -3.98 -5.42 -14.11
C GLY A 48 -4.94 -4.35 -13.58
N THR A 49 -4.41 -3.40 -12.80
CA THR A 49 -5.19 -2.29 -12.21
C THR A 49 -4.77 -0.93 -12.76
N LEU A 50 -3.47 -0.62 -12.78
CA LEU A 50 -2.94 0.62 -13.38
C LEU A 50 -2.33 0.39 -14.76
N ASN A 51 -1.57 -0.70 -14.91
CA ASN A 51 -1.01 -1.13 -16.19
C ASN A 51 -1.66 -2.43 -16.66
N VAL A 52 -1.54 -2.68 -17.96
CA VAL A 52 -1.99 -3.92 -18.57
C VAL A 52 -1.31 -5.10 -17.88
N LYS A 53 -2.10 -6.10 -17.48
CA LYS A 53 -1.61 -7.30 -16.82
C LYS A 53 -0.71 -8.09 -17.77
N PRO A 54 0.49 -8.51 -17.35
CA PRO A 54 1.31 -9.39 -18.18
C PRO A 54 0.60 -10.74 -18.36
N PRO A 55 0.87 -11.46 -19.47
CA PRO A 55 0.40 -12.83 -19.64
C PRO A 55 0.83 -13.74 -18.50
N ARG A 56 0.13 -14.86 -18.33
CA ARG A 56 0.41 -15.81 -17.25
C ARG A 56 1.88 -16.26 -17.30
N ALA A 57 2.54 -16.23 -16.14
CA ALA A 57 3.97 -16.56 -15.96
C ALA A 57 4.97 -15.58 -16.59
N HIS A 58 4.52 -14.39 -17.02
CA HIS A 58 5.38 -13.29 -17.41
C HIS A 58 5.31 -12.14 -16.39
N TYR A 59 6.32 -11.28 -16.42
CA TYR A 59 6.42 -10.09 -15.58
C TYR A 59 6.61 -8.84 -16.44
N ILE A 60 6.36 -7.67 -15.85
CA ILE A 60 6.75 -6.39 -16.47
C ILE A 60 8.24 -6.21 -16.17
N GLU A 61 9.07 -6.50 -17.17
CA GLU A 61 10.54 -6.60 -17.03
C GLU A 61 11.28 -5.35 -17.55
N SER A 62 10.57 -4.33 -18.01
CA SER A 62 11.16 -3.05 -18.41
C SER A 62 10.16 -1.90 -18.34
N ALA A 63 10.66 -0.66 -18.35
CA ALA A 63 9.82 0.54 -18.35
C ALA A 63 8.93 0.64 -19.61
N GLU A 64 9.40 0.14 -20.76
CA GLU A 64 8.67 0.11 -22.02
C GLU A 64 7.51 -0.90 -21.99
N ALA A 65 7.68 -2.02 -21.28
CA ALA A 65 6.62 -3.00 -21.07
C ALA A 65 5.49 -2.47 -20.15
N PHE A 66 5.75 -1.41 -19.39
CA PHE A 66 4.73 -0.73 -18.59
C PHE A 66 3.80 0.10 -19.48
N VAL A 67 2.66 -0.50 -19.83
CA VAL A 67 1.60 0.13 -20.61
C VAL A 67 0.40 0.43 -19.72
N TRP A 68 0.04 1.71 -19.58
CA TRP A 68 -1.13 2.14 -18.82
C TRP A 68 -2.42 1.53 -19.36
N ILE A 69 -3.34 1.16 -18.45
CA ILE A 69 -4.73 0.89 -18.82
C ILE A 69 -5.42 2.23 -19.16
N ASP A 70 -6.28 2.20 -20.18
CA ASP A 70 -7.05 3.37 -20.61
C ASP A 70 -7.86 3.95 -19.45
N GLY A 71 -7.73 5.26 -19.22
CA GLY A 71 -8.42 5.98 -18.14
C GLY A 71 -7.76 5.87 -16.76
N ALA A 72 -6.75 5.01 -16.57
CA ALA A 72 -6.11 4.84 -15.26
C ALA A 72 -5.44 6.13 -14.78
N LYS A 73 -4.69 6.80 -15.66
CA LYS A 73 -4.02 8.07 -15.34
C LYS A 73 -5.03 9.17 -14.99
N GLU A 74 -6.12 9.26 -15.75
CA GLU A 74 -7.19 10.23 -15.54
C GLU A 74 -7.90 10.00 -14.20
N ALA A 75 -8.17 8.73 -13.86
CA ALA A 75 -8.74 8.35 -12.57
C ALA A 75 -7.81 8.74 -11.40
N LEU A 76 -6.50 8.45 -11.51
CA LEU A 76 -5.53 8.84 -10.48
C LEU A 76 -5.46 10.36 -10.31
N ARG A 77 -5.46 11.13 -11.41
CA ARG A 77 -5.52 12.59 -11.35
C ARG A 77 -6.78 13.08 -10.62
N MET A 78 -7.95 12.55 -10.96
CA MET A 78 -9.21 12.92 -10.31
C MET A 78 -9.20 12.61 -8.81
N LEU A 79 -8.63 11.47 -8.41
CA LEU A 79 -8.49 11.12 -7.00
C LEU A 79 -7.53 12.06 -6.27
N LYS A 80 -6.42 12.46 -6.89
CA LYS A 80 -5.52 13.48 -6.32
C LYS A 80 -6.20 14.84 -6.18
N GLU A 81 -6.98 15.27 -7.17
CA GLU A 81 -7.78 16.51 -7.11
C GLU A 81 -8.84 16.48 -6.01
N ALA A 82 -9.39 15.30 -5.72
CA ALA A 82 -10.29 15.08 -4.59
C ALA A 82 -9.60 15.05 -3.22
N GLY A 83 -8.27 15.26 -3.16
CA GLY A 83 -7.48 15.26 -1.94
C GLY A 83 -7.15 13.86 -1.41
N CYS A 84 -7.29 12.81 -2.22
CA CYS A 84 -6.93 11.46 -1.81
C CYS A 84 -5.40 11.27 -1.76
N ARG A 85 -4.97 10.44 -0.81
CA ARG A 85 -3.64 9.83 -0.81
C ARG A 85 -3.71 8.53 -1.63
N LEU A 86 -2.78 8.35 -2.55
CA LEU A 86 -2.67 7.18 -3.41
C LEU A 86 -1.42 6.40 -3.03
N ILE A 87 -1.58 5.16 -2.57
CA ILE A 87 -0.48 4.27 -2.19
C ILE A 87 -0.53 3.03 -3.07
N LEU A 88 0.56 2.75 -3.79
CA LEU A 88 0.68 1.52 -4.58
C LEU A 88 1.13 0.36 -3.67
N ILE A 89 0.46 -0.78 -3.80
CA ILE A 89 0.78 -2.04 -3.11
C ILE A 89 0.83 -3.19 -4.12
N THR A 90 2.00 -3.75 -4.39
CA THR A 90 2.13 -4.70 -5.51
C THR A 90 3.02 -5.91 -5.21
N ASN A 91 2.62 -7.09 -5.70
CA ASN A 91 3.46 -8.29 -5.64
C ASN A 91 4.40 -8.32 -6.85
N GLN A 92 5.71 -8.34 -6.64
CA GLN A 92 6.75 -8.37 -7.69
C GLN A 92 7.63 -9.63 -7.58
N PRO A 93 7.06 -10.85 -7.70
CA PRO A 93 7.82 -12.11 -7.56
C PRO A 93 8.84 -12.35 -8.67
N GLY A 94 8.83 -11.53 -9.74
CA GLY A 94 9.87 -11.56 -10.78
C GLY A 94 11.26 -11.30 -10.21
N ILE A 95 11.37 -10.60 -9.07
CA ILE A 95 12.64 -10.38 -8.37
C ILE A 95 13.17 -11.69 -7.79
N ALA A 96 12.39 -12.38 -6.95
CA ALA A 96 12.81 -13.67 -6.37
C ALA A 96 13.05 -14.76 -7.44
N ARG A 97 12.48 -14.61 -8.64
CA ARG A 97 12.67 -15.54 -9.77
C ARG A 97 13.83 -15.16 -10.69
N GLY A 98 14.48 -14.03 -10.47
CA GLY A 98 15.59 -13.54 -11.30
C GLY A 98 15.19 -13.01 -12.67
N ASN A 99 13.89 -12.77 -12.90
CA ASN A 99 13.36 -12.16 -14.12
C ASN A 99 13.53 -10.64 -14.15
N LEU A 100 13.60 -9.99 -12.98
CA LEU A 100 13.62 -8.54 -12.80
C LEU A 100 14.58 -8.20 -11.65
N THR A 101 15.35 -7.11 -11.76
CA THR A 101 16.13 -6.59 -10.62
C THR A 101 15.38 -5.45 -9.91
N GLU A 102 15.78 -5.12 -8.68
CA GLU A 102 15.21 -3.97 -7.97
C GLU A 102 15.46 -2.65 -8.70
N GLU A 103 16.60 -2.52 -9.39
CA GLU A 103 16.93 -1.36 -10.21
C GLU A 103 15.95 -1.22 -11.38
N THR A 104 15.69 -2.31 -12.12
CA THR A 104 14.71 -2.29 -13.21
C THR A 104 13.30 -2.04 -12.69
N LEU A 105 12.93 -2.56 -11.51
CA LEU A 105 11.66 -2.21 -10.87
C LEU A 105 11.58 -0.71 -10.55
N ALA A 106 12.67 -0.13 -10.07
CA ALA A 106 12.75 1.31 -9.77
C ALA A 106 12.60 2.15 -11.06
N GLU A 107 13.19 1.73 -12.18
CA GLU A 107 13.01 2.38 -13.49
C GLU A 107 11.55 2.37 -13.95
N ILE A 108 10.87 1.22 -13.80
CA ILE A 108 9.44 1.10 -14.10
C ILE A 108 8.62 2.08 -13.24
N HIS A 109 8.87 2.10 -11.94
CA HIS A 109 8.18 3.02 -11.03
C HIS A 109 8.51 4.50 -11.32
N HIS A 110 9.75 4.80 -11.72
CA HIS A 110 10.14 6.15 -12.12
C HIS A 110 9.40 6.61 -13.38
N LYS A 111 9.30 5.76 -14.41
CA LYS A 111 8.49 6.06 -15.59
C LYS A 111 7.02 6.30 -15.21
N MET A 112 6.45 5.44 -14.36
CA MET A 112 5.08 5.59 -13.88
C MET A 112 4.87 6.96 -13.20
N GLN A 113 5.76 7.35 -12.28
CA GLN A 113 5.70 8.64 -11.60
C GLN A 113 5.87 9.81 -12.59
N ALA A 114 6.81 9.71 -13.53
CA ALA A 114 7.05 10.74 -14.54
C ALA A 114 5.83 10.93 -15.46
N ASP A 115 5.12 9.86 -15.81
CA ASP A 115 3.89 9.94 -16.61
C ASP A 115 2.74 10.61 -15.83
N LEU A 116 2.61 10.35 -14.53
CA LEU A 116 1.63 11.01 -13.67
C LEU A 116 1.96 12.48 -13.41
N ALA A 117 3.24 12.81 -13.22
CA ALA A 117 3.69 14.19 -13.00
C ALA A 117 3.31 15.12 -14.16
N LYS A 118 3.35 14.63 -15.41
CA LYS A 118 2.94 15.38 -16.62
C LYS A 118 1.48 15.84 -16.57
N ILE A 119 0.62 15.19 -15.77
CA ILE A 119 -0.80 15.50 -15.64
C ILE A 119 -1.16 16.00 -14.23
N GLY A 120 -0.17 16.40 -13.43
CA GLY A 120 -0.39 16.91 -12.08
C GLY A 120 -0.83 15.86 -11.06
N ALA A 121 -0.59 14.58 -11.33
CA ALA A 121 -0.87 13.47 -10.43
C ALA A 121 0.43 12.86 -9.87
N ALA A 122 0.32 12.07 -8.81
CA ALA A 122 1.43 11.32 -8.24
C ALA A 122 0.93 10.12 -7.42
N ILE A 123 1.77 9.09 -7.28
CA ILE A 123 1.63 8.07 -6.24
C ILE A 123 2.43 8.54 -5.02
N ASP A 124 1.81 8.60 -3.85
CA ASP A 124 2.42 9.15 -2.63
C ASP A 124 3.42 8.17 -1.98
N ALA A 125 3.20 6.85 -2.14
CA ALA A 125 4.12 5.81 -1.69
C ALA A 125 3.94 4.52 -2.48
N ILE A 126 5.01 3.73 -2.58
CA ILE A 126 5.01 2.43 -3.23
C ILE A 126 5.56 1.39 -2.26
N TYR A 127 4.75 0.37 -1.97
CA TYR A 127 5.15 -0.82 -1.25
C TYR A 127 5.07 -2.01 -2.19
N TYR A 128 6.08 -2.87 -2.17
CA TYR A 128 6.08 -4.06 -3.00
C TYR A 128 6.64 -5.28 -2.25
N CYS A 129 6.18 -6.46 -2.65
CA CYS A 129 6.71 -7.73 -2.16
C CYS A 129 7.57 -8.39 -3.25
N PRO A 130 8.90 -8.51 -3.07
CA PRO A 130 9.78 -9.17 -4.05
C PRO A 130 9.71 -10.70 -4.01
N HIS A 131 9.16 -11.27 -2.91
CA HIS A 131 9.21 -12.69 -2.61
C HIS A 131 8.28 -13.56 -3.48
N ASN A 132 8.68 -14.82 -3.65
CA ASN A 132 7.87 -15.87 -4.21
C ASN A 132 6.82 -16.42 -3.20
N TRP A 133 6.05 -17.43 -3.59
CA TRP A 133 4.98 -18.00 -2.76
C TRP A 133 5.50 -18.90 -1.61
N GLU A 134 6.66 -19.52 -1.80
CA GLU A 134 7.23 -20.55 -0.93
C GLU A 134 8.04 -19.96 0.23
N GLU A 135 8.47 -18.69 0.11
CA GLU A 135 9.26 -17.99 1.12
C GLU A 135 8.48 -17.64 2.41
N GLY A 136 7.17 -17.81 2.43
CA GLY A 136 6.36 -17.64 3.65
C GLY A 136 6.32 -16.23 4.22
N CYS A 137 6.74 -15.21 3.47
CA CYS A 137 6.83 -13.82 3.94
C CYS A 137 5.46 -13.25 4.35
N GLU A 138 5.47 -12.20 5.18
CA GLU A 138 4.24 -11.55 5.67
C GLU A 138 3.75 -10.39 4.77
N CYS A 139 4.57 -9.94 3.82
CA CYS A 139 4.24 -8.80 2.96
C CYS A 139 3.45 -9.16 1.69
N ARG A 140 3.53 -10.40 1.20
CA ARG A 140 2.89 -10.81 -0.06
C ARG A 140 1.36 -10.81 0.04
N LYS A 141 0.66 -10.08 -0.86
CA LYS A 141 -0.81 -10.18 -0.97
C LYS A 141 -1.23 -11.64 -1.23
N PRO A 142 -2.28 -12.16 -0.58
CA PRO A 142 -3.33 -11.44 0.17
C PRO A 142 -3.00 -11.16 1.64
N LYS A 143 -1.78 -11.44 2.13
CA LYS A 143 -1.41 -11.04 3.50
C LYS A 143 -1.36 -9.51 3.63
N PRO A 144 -1.75 -8.96 4.79
CA PRO A 144 -1.89 -7.52 4.99
C PRO A 144 -0.56 -6.79 5.27
N GLY A 145 0.61 -7.44 5.18
CA GLY A 145 1.87 -6.86 5.67
C GLY A 145 2.22 -5.50 5.04
N MET A 146 2.02 -5.32 3.72
CA MET A 146 2.23 -4.02 3.07
C MET A 146 1.24 -2.94 3.55
N LEU A 147 0.00 -3.31 3.84
CA LEU A 147 -1.00 -2.39 4.40
C LEU A 147 -0.61 -1.93 5.81
N PHE A 148 -0.07 -2.83 6.63
CA PHE A 148 0.42 -2.49 7.96
C PHE A 148 1.69 -1.64 7.93
N GLN A 149 2.57 -1.82 6.93
CA GLN A 149 3.69 -0.92 6.69
C GLN A 149 3.18 0.49 6.38
N ALA A 150 2.30 0.65 5.39
CA ALA A 150 1.69 1.93 5.05
C ALA A 150 0.94 2.58 6.22
N GLN A 151 0.22 1.78 7.01
CA GLN A 151 -0.44 2.26 8.22
C GLN A 151 0.54 2.88 9.21
N ARG A 152 1.71 2.27 9.43
CA ARG A 152 2.72 2.79 10.36
C ARG A 152 3.35 4.07 9.86
N ASP A 153 3.64 4.14 8.56
CA ASP A 153 4.32 5.28 7.95
C ASP A 153 3.41 6.51 7.84
N PHE A 154 2.12 6.30 7.54
CA PHE A 154 1.15 7.38 7.30
C PHE A 154 0.10 7.54 8.41
N SER A 155 0.20 6.79 9.51
CA SER A 155 -0.78 6.77 10.61
C SER A 155 -2.22 6.56 10.13
N LEU A 156 -2.42 5.56 9.28
CA LEU A 156 -3.70 5.33 8.62
C LEU A 156 -4.70 4.60 9.51
N ASN A 157 -5.95 5.03 9.48
CA ASN A 157 -7.08 4.18 9.85
C ASN A 157 -7.44 3.28 8.66
N LEU A 158 -6.93 2.04 8.64
CA LEU A 158 -7.17 1.10 7.54
C LEU A 158 -8.66 0.80 7.30
N ARG A 159 -9.55 1.01 8.29
CA ARG A 159 -11.00 0.84 8.12
C ARG A 159 -11.63 1.91 7.24
N GLU A 160 -10.97 3.04 7.08
CA GLU A 160 -11.40 4.16 6.24
C GLU A 160 -10.63 4.21 4.90
N CYS A 161 -9.70 3.27 4.70
CA CYS A 161 -8.98 3.14 3.46
C CYS A 161 -9.75 2.26 2.46
N ILE A 162 -9.55 2.52 1.18
CA ILE A 162 -10.14 1.74 0.08
C ILE A 162 -8.99 1.01 -0.62
N MET A 163 -9.18 -0.25 -1.00
CA MET A 163 -8.25 -0.97 -1.87
C MET A 163 -8.92 -1.21 -3.22
N ILE A 164 -8.21 -0.89 -4.30
CA ILE A 164 -8.62 -1.15 -5.68
C ILE A 164 -7.56 -2.06 -6.28
N GLY A 165 -8.00 -3.23 -6.76
CA GLY A 165 -7.16 -4.27 -7.36
C GLY A 165 -8.02 -5.19 -8.22
N ASP A 166 -7.40 -5.91 -9.15
CA ASP A 166 -8.05 -6.94 -9.97
C ASP A 166 -7.96 -8.35 -9.37
N ASP A 167 -7.24 -8.51 -8.24
CA ASP A 167 -7.01 -9.77 -7.54
C ASP A 167 -7.21 -9.72 -6.01
#